data_AF-A0A1G5LLD2-F1
#
_entry.id   AF-A0A1G5LLD2-F1
#
_cell.length_a   1.000
_cell.length_b   1.000
_cell.length_c   1.000
_cell.angle_alpha   90.00
_cell.angle_beta   90.00
_cell.angle_gamma   90.00
#
_symmetry.space_group_name_H-M   'P 1'
#
loop_
_entity.id
_entity.type
_entity.pdbx_description
1 polymer ?
#
loop_
_entity_poly.entity_id
_entity_poly.type
_entity_poly.pdbx_seq_one_letter_code
_entity_poly.pdbx_strand_id
1 'polypeptide(L)'
;MLDGEGSPGTGATLIIITGMSGAGKTIAVQSLEDLGFFCVDNLPPVLIPKFAELIEQSNGKIGKVALVIDLRGREFFTALSESLNYIKDHFTIHCEILFLDATDSVLVQRYKESRRRHPLAPEGMPLDGIKLERKMLEELKNSATQVLNTSTMKPAQLKERIISRFSHLESQMLSVNITSFGFKYGIPIDADLVFDVRFLPNPHYIDHLRPNTGQNSEVYEYVMKWPETQAFLTKLLDMLHFLIPQYRKEGKSQVIIGIGCTGGKHRSVAISEYLGKMLGSSETEAVTVSHRDADRDRH
;
A
#
# COMPACT_ATOMS: atom_id res chain seq x y z
N MET A 1 38.56 -0.32 4.23
CA MET A 1 37.74 0.59 5.06
C MET A 1 36.61 1.06 4.16
N LEU A 2 35.48 0.37 4.24
CA LEU A 2 34.27 0.64 3.46
C LEU A 2 33.14 0.69 4.49
N ASP A 3 32.90 1.87 5.04
CA ASP A 3 31.69 2.16 5.81
C ASP A 3 30.80 3.00 4.89
N GLY A 4 29.84 2.33 4.26
CA GLY A 4 28.76 2.94 3.49
C GLY A 4 27.50 2.90 4.33
N GLU A 5 27.11 4.06 4.84
CA GLU A 5 25.96 4.31 5.69
C GLU A 5 24.68 3.67 5.13
N GLY A 6 24.06 2.79 5.93
CA GLY A 6 22.75 2.24 5.65
C GLY A 6 21.70 3.34 5.65
N SER A 7 20.91 3.42 4.58
CA SER A 7 19.69 4.22 4.52
C SER A 7 18.81 3.96 5.75
N PRO A 8 18.07 4.95 6.28
CA PRO A 8 17.11 4.71 7.36
C PRO A 8 16.07 3.72 6.85
N GLY A 9 16.20 2.46 7.26
CA GLY A 9 15.32 1.38 6.83
C GLY A 9 13.89 1.71 7.25
N THR A 10 12.96 1.55 6.32
CA THR A 10 11.54 1.40 6.60
C THR A 10 11.39 0.28 7.64
N GLY A 11 11.25 0.65 8.91
CA GLY A 11 11.21 -0.30 10.02
C GLY A 11 10.07 -1.30 9.83
N ALA A 12 10.34 -2.59 10.04
CA ALA A 12 9.31 -3.60 9.93
C ALA A 12 8.20 -3.32 10.95
N THR A 13 6.95 -3.47 10.51
CA THR A 13 5.78 -3.20 11.35
C THR A 13 5.06 -4.49 11.71
N LEU A 14 4.87 -4.68 13.01
CA LEU A 14 4.12 -5.79 13.58
C LEU A 14 2.81 -5.26 14.17
N ILE A 15 1.68 -5.73 13.64
CA ILE A 15 0.36 -5.38 14.18
C ILE A 15 -0.19 -6.59 14.92
N ILE A 16 -0.59 -6.39 16.17
CA ILE A 16 -1.29 -7.38 16.96
C ILE A 16 -2.78 -7.03 16.97
N ILE A 17 -3.61 -7.91 16.42
CA ILE A 17 -5.06 -7.75 16.39
C ILE A 17 -5.66 -8.60 17.50
N THR A 18 -6.40 -7.95 18.39
CA THR A 18 -7.16 -8.64 19.44
C THR A 18 -8.46 -7.90 19.73
N GLY A 19 -9.22 -8.38 20.71
CA GLY A 19 -10.46 -7.75 21.17
C GLY A 19 -11.63 -8.70 21.26
N MET A 20 -12.81 -8.14 21.53
CA MET A 20 -14.01 -8.90 21.85
C MET A 20 -14.43 -9.82 20.69
N SER A 21 -14.99 -10.99 21.02
CA SER A 21 -15.52 -11.89 20.01
C SER A 21 -16.77 -11.29 19.35
N GLY A 22 -16.79 -11.25 18.02
CA GLY A 22 -17.83 -10.53 17.25
C GLY A 22 -17.56 -9.04 17.02
N ALA A 23 -16.43 -8.49 17.49
CA ALA A 23 -16.07 -7.09 17.25
C ALA A 23 -15.51 -6.81 15.84
N GLY A 24 -15.34 -7.83 14.99
CA GLY A 24 -14.90 -7.64 13.59
C GLY A 24 -13.43 -7.95 13.33
N LYS A 25 -12.76 -8.76 14.17
CA LYS A 25 -11.37 -9.23 13.96
C LYS A 25 -11.14 -9.79 12.55
N THR A 26 -12.05 -10.60 12.04
CA THR A 26 -11.97 -11.15 10.68
C THR A 26 -11.95 -10.07 9.59
N ILE A 27 -12.78 -9.03 9.73
CA ILE A 27 -12.79 -7.90 8.78
C ILE A 27 -11.47 -7.15 8.87
N ALA A 28 -10.92 -6.99 10.08
CA ALA A 28 -9.63 -6.34 10.28
C ALA A 28 -8.47 -7.09 9.62
N VAL A 29 -8.44 -8.41 9.76
CA VAL A 29 -7.47 -9.28 9.09
C VAL A 29 -7.55 -9.11 7.58
N GLN A 30 -8.74 -9.31 7.01
CA GLN A 30 -8.95 -9.17 5.55
C GLN A 30 -8.52 -7.79 5.05
N SER A 31 -8.81 -6.74 5.82
CA SER A 31 -8.41 -5.37 5.45
C SER A 31 -6.91 -5.15 5.49
N LEU A 32 -6.18 -5.85 6.37
CA LEU A 32 -4.72 -5.79 6.47
C LEU A 32 -4.05 -6.69 5.41
N GLU A 33 -4.64 -7.84 5.07
CA GLU A 33 -4.22 -8.66 3.93
C GLU A 33 -4.29 -7.84 2.63
N ASP A 34 -5.37 -7.07 2.43
CA ASP A 34 -5.52 -6.16 1.29
C ASP A 34 -4.43 -5.06 1.26
N LEU A 35 -3.83 -4.72 2.41
CA LEU A 35 -2.69 -3.80 2.55
C LEU A 35 -1.31 -4.48 2.44
N GLY A 36 -1.30 -5.78 2.11
CA GLY A 36 -0.08 -6.58 1.96
C GLY A 36 0.55 -7.05 3.27
N PHE A 37 -0.19 -7.06 4.39
CA PHE A 37 0.28 -7.69 5.62
C PHE A 37 0.21 -9.21 5.50
N PHE A 38 1.27 -9.89 5.94
CA PHE A 38 1.23 -11.31 6.20
C PHE A 38 0.44 -11.57 7.48
N CYS A 39 -0.78 -12.07 7.33
CA CYS A 39 -1.70 -12.28 8.45
C CYS A 39 -1.62 -13.73 8.96
N VAL A 40 -1.46 -13.89 10.27
CA VAL A 40 -1.51 -15.20 10.94
C VAL A 40 -2.60 -15.18 11.99
N ASP A 41 -3.56 -16.11 11.89
CA ASP A 41 -4.66 -16.22 12.83
C ASP A 41 -4.32 -17.18 13.99
N ASN A 42 -4.87 -16.90 15.17
CA ASN A 42 -4.79 -17.72 16.38
C ASN A 42 -3.35 -18.12 16.78
N LEU A 43 -2.40 -17.16 16.74
CA LEU A 43 -1.00 -17.43 17.11
C LEU A 43 -0.83 -17.42 18.64
N PRO A 44 -0.19 -18.47 19.23
CA PRO A 44 0.23 -18.44 20.62
C PRO A 44 1.23 -17.32 20.91
N PRO A 45 1.08 -16.54 22.00
CA PRO A 45 1.97 -15.41 22.29
C PRO A 45 3.45 -15.77 22.36
N VAL A 46 3.78 -16.95 22.87
CA VAL A 46 5.15 -17.46 22.98
C VAL A 46 5.89 -17.60 21.64
N LEU A 47 5.18 -17.58 20.51
CA LEU A 47 5.78 -17.65 19.17
C LEU A 47 6.02 -16.27 18.55
N ILE A 48 5.50 -15.20 19.15
CA ILE A 48 5.66 -13.83 18.66
C ILE A 48 7.15 -13.43 18.52
N PRO A 49 8.04 -13.72 19.50
CA PRO A 49 9.47 -13.43 19.34
C PRO A 49 10.11 -14.12 18.14
N LYS A 50 9.76 -15.38 17.87
CA LYS A 50 10.28 -16.12 16.70
C LYS A 50 9.84 -15.50 15.38
N PHE A 51 8.63 -14.95 15.33
CA PHE A 51 8.18 -14.20 14.16
C PHE A 51 8.95 -12.89 13.98
N ALA A 52 9.24 -12.17 15.07
CA ALA A 52 10.09 -10.98 15.05
C ALA A 52 11.51 -11.29 14.53
N GLU A 53 12.12 -12.38 14.99
CA GLU A 53 13.42 -12.85 14.48
C GLU A 53 13.39 -13.09 12.97
N LEU A 54 12.35 -13.76 12.46
CA LEU A 54 12.20 -14.03 11.03
C LEU A 54 12.01 -12.76 10.20
N ILE A 55 11.25 -11.78 10.73
CA ILE A 55 11.04 -10.48 10.11
C ILE A 55 12.39 -9.75 9.94
N GLU A 56 13.20 -9.72 11.00
CA GLU A 56 14.52 -9.08 10.98
C GLU A 56 15.49 -9.79 10.01
N GLN A 57 15.57 -11.12 10.08
CA GLN A 57 16.42 -11.94 9.20
C GLN A 57 16.03 -11.83 7.72
N SER A 58 14.78 -11.49 7.42
CA SER A 58 14.30 -11.34 6.04
C SER A 58 14.80 -10.08 5.33
N ASN A 59 15.55 -9.20 6.03
CA ASN A 59 16.16 -7.98 5.49
C ASN A 59 15.16 -7.08 4.74
N GLY A 60 13.94 -6.96 5.28
CA GLY A 60 12.86 -6.15 4.71
C GLY A 60 11.94 -6.86 3.70
N LYS A 61 12.18 -8.14 3.36
CA LYS A 61 11.28 -8.90 2.47
C LYS A 61 9.93 -9.24 3.12
N ILE A 62 9.90 -9.40 4.44
CA ILE A 62 8.67 -9.57 5.22
C ILE A 62 8.54 -8.33 6.12
N GLY A 63 8.21 -7.19 5.53
CA GLY A 63 8.15 -5.90 6.26
C GLY A 63 6.86 -5.65 7.04
N LYS A 64 5.80 -6.44 6.81
CA LYS A 64 4.45 -6.22 7.33
C LYS A 64 3.82 -7.52 7.81
N VAL A 65 3.66 -7.66 9.12
CA VAL A 65 3.04 -8.86 9.72
C VAL A 65 1.90 -8.44 10.63
N ALA A 66 0.76 -9.13 10.51
CA ALA A 66 -0.37 -8.98 11.40
C ALA A 66 -0.65 -10.31 12.11
N LEU A 67 -0.67 -10.27 13.43
CA LEU A 67 -0.90 -11.45 14.27
C LEU A 67 -2.22 -11.30 14.98
N VAL A 68 -3.16 -12.22 14.72
CA VAL A 68 -4.40 -12.27 15.48
C VAL A 68 -4.18 -13.13 16.70
N ILE A 69 -4.52 -12.57 17.86
CA ILE A 69 -4.36 -13.25 19.12
C ILE A 69 -5.71 -13.34 19.82
N ASP A 70 -6.24 -14.56 19.92
CA ASP A 70 -7.45 -14.90 20.67
C ASP A 70 -7.03 -15.35 22.08
N LEU A 71 -6.86 -14.38 22.99
CA LEU A 71 -6.37 -14.65 24.34
C LEU A 71 -7.52 -15.12 25.24
N ARG A 72 -7.43 -16.37 25.70
CA ARG A 72 -8.38 -16.99 26.63
C ARG A 72 -7.68 -17.36 27.93
N GLY A 73 -7.34 -16.38 28.76
CA GLY A 73 -6.80 -16.61 30.10
C GLY A 73 -5.84 -15.54 30.58
N ARG A 74 -5.54 -15.52 31.89
CA ARG A 74 -4.53 -14.61 32.46
C ARG A 74 -3.10 -15.02 32.09
N GLU A 75 -2.80 -16.31 32.05
CA GLU A 75 -1.47 -16.84 31.68
C GLU A 75 -1.05 -16.38 30.28
N PHE A 76 -2.03 -16.30 29.38
CA PHE A 76 -1.89 -15.80 28.02
C PHE A 76 -1.52 -14.31 27.94
N PHE A 77 -2.04 -13.49 28.85
CA PHE A 77 -1.69 -12.07 28.93
C PHE A 77 -0.23 -11.88 29.35
N THR A 78 0.18 -12.55 30.45
CA THR A 78 1.56 -12.47 30.94
C THR A 78 2.55 -12.88 29.85
N ALA A 79 2.30 -13.99 29.16
CA ALA A 79 3.12 -14.45 28.06
C ALA A 79 3.18 -13.45 26.88
N LEU A 80 2.07 -12.77 26.57
CA LEU A 80 2.06 -11.71 25.55
C LEU A 80 2.89 -10.51 25.99
N SER A 81 2.70 -10.01 27.21
CA SER A 81 3.47 -8.88 27.74
C SER A 81 4.97 -9.18 27.76
N GLU A 82 5.37 -10.37 28.20
CA GLU A 82 6.77 -10.81 28.16
C GLU A 82 7.31 -10.86 26.73
N SER A 83 6.55 -11.41 25.79
CA SER A 83 6.93 -11.49 24.37
C SER A 83 7.07 -10.11 23.73
N LEU A 84 6.18 -9.17 24.07
CA LEU A 84 6.22 -7.80 23.58
C LEU A 84 7.40 -7.01 24.13
N ASN A 85 7.70 -7.17 25.42
CA ASN A 85 8.87 -6.55 26.04
C ASN A 85 10.15 -7.10 25.42
N TYR A 86 10.23 -8.41 25.21
CA TYR A 86 11.35 -9.02 24.49
C TYR A 86 11.53 -8.42 23.09
N ILE A 87 10.45 -8.24 22.33
CA ILE A 87 10.55 -7.60 21.01
C ILE A 87 11.10 -6.18 21.13
N LYS A 88 10.57 -5.40 22.06
CA LYS A 88 10.94 -4.00 22.25
C LYS A 88 12.41 -3.83 22.67
N ASP A 89 12.92 -4.75 23.48
CA ASP A 89 14.28 -4.68 24.03
C ASP A 89 15.34 -5.24 23.05
N HIS A 90 14.95 -6.14 22.14
CA HIS A 90 15.87 -6.85 21.26
C HIS A 90 15.80 -6.48 19.78
N PHE A 91 14.70 -5.87 19.30
CA PHE A 91 14.49 -5.59 17.88
C PHE A 91 14.07 -4.15 17.62
N THR A 92 14.42 -3.64 16.44
CA THR A 92 13.97 -2.31 15.97
C THR A 92 12.65 -2.42 15.20
N ILE A 93 11.67 -3.12 15.77
CA ILE A 93 10.36 -3.38 15.15
C ILE A 93 9.30 -2.51 15.81
N HIS A 94 8.50 -1.81 15.00
CA HIS A 94 7.38 -1.04 15.52
C HIS A 94 6.18 -1.98 15.76
N CYS A 95 5.84 -2.18 17.03
CA CYS A 95 4.70 -3.02 17.43
C CYS A 95 3.49 -2.16 17.79
N GLU A 96 2.35 -2.39 17.13
CA GLU A 96 1.07 -1.78 17.49
C GLU A 96 0.05 -2.84 17.92
N ILE A 97 -0.70 -2.57 18.99
CA ILE A 97 -1.83 -3.41 19.42
C ILE A 97 -3.13 -2.73 19.03
N LEU A 98 -3.88 -3.36 18.12
CA LEU A 98 -5.22 -2.99 17.72
C LEU A 98 -6.25 -3.83 18.49
N PHE A 99 -7.01 -3.17 19.36
CA PHE A 99 -8.09 -3.79 20.11
C PHE A 99 -9.45 -3.41 19.50
N LEU A 100 -10.24 -4.40 19.08
CA LEU A 100 -11.59 -4.21 18.56
C LEU A 100 -12.63 -4.45 19.65
N ASP A 101 -13.51 -3.47 19.86
CA ASP A 101 -14.56 -3.54 20.87
C ASP A 101 -15.92 -3.18 20.25
N ALA A 102 -16.99 -3.60 20.91
CA ALA A 102 -18.35 -3.12 20.67
C ALA A 102 -19.18 -3.24 21.94
N THR A 103 -20.32 -2.57 22.00
CA THR A 103 -21.26 -2.70 23.11
C THR A 103 -21.79 -4.13 23.22
N ASP A 104 -22.09 -4.55 24.45
CA ASP A 104 -22.59 -5.91 24.72
C ASP A 104 -23.85 -6.23 23.91
N SER A 105 -24.76 -5.26 23.74
CA SER A 105 -25.98 -5.43 22.95
C SER A 105 -25.68 -5.76 21.48
N VAL A 106 -24.72 -5.07 20.87
CA VAL A 106 -24.29 -5.28 19.49
C VAL A 106 -23.58 -6.63 19.34
N LEU A 107 -22.70 -6.98 20.28
CA LEU A 107 -22.01 -8.28 20.28
C LEU A 107 -23.01 -9.44 20.40
N VAL A 108 -23.98 -9.35 21.31
CA VAL A 108 -25.06 -10.34 21.45
C VAL A 108 -25.84 -10.48 20.14
N GLN A 109 -26.17 -9.36 19.48
CA GLN A 109 -26.87 -9.40 18.20
C GLN A 109 -26.06 -10.12 17.12
N ARG A 110 -24.77 -9.79 16.95
CA ARG A 110 -23.87 -10.43 15.97
C ARG A 110 -23.69 -11.93 16.24
N TYR A 111 -23.65 -12.34 17.51
CA TYR A 111 -23.64 -13.76 17.89
C TYR A 111 -24.92 -14.49 17.48
N LYS A 112 -26.09 -13.86 17.70
CA LYS A 112 -27.38 -14.40 17.26
C LYS A 112 -27.47 -14.53 15.73
N GLU A 113 -26.97 -13.53 15.00
CA GLU A 113 -26.93 -13.54 13.54
C GLU A 113 -26.02 -14.64 12.99
N SER A 114 -24.83 -14.82 13.57
CA SER A 114 -23.89 -15.87 13.15
C SER A 114 -24.27 -17.27 13.62
N ARG A 115 -25.25 -17.40 14.52
CA ARG A 115 -25.69 -18.67 15.15
C ARG A 115 -24.56 -19.46 15.83
N ARG A 116 -23.47 -18.79 16.20
CA ARG A 116 -22.32 -19.41 16.88
C ARG A 116 -22.55 -19.42 18.39
N ARG A 117 -22.04 -20.46 19.05
CA ARG A 117 -22.00 -20.51 20.53
C ARG A 117 -20.81 -19.70 21.04
N HIS A 118 -20.94 -19.11 22.23
CA HIS A 118 -19.84 -18.37 22.85
C HIS A 118 -18.83 -19.36 23.48
N PRO A 119 -17.53 -19.27 23.19
CA PRO A 119 -16.53 -20.24 23.69
C PRO A 119 -16.45 -20.35 25.22
N LEU A 120 -16.59 -19.21 25.92
CA LEU A 120 -16.57 -19.15 27.38
C LEU A 120 -17.93 -19.43 28.06
N ALA A 121 -19.00 -19.59 27.27
CA ALA A 121 -20.33 -19.91 27.78
C ALA A 121 -21.05 -20.86 26.79
N PRO A 122 -20.51 -22.09 26.57
CA PRO A 122 -21.01 -23.00 25.53
C PRO A 122 -22.45 -23.49 25.78
N GLU A 123 -22.87 -23.52 27.05
CA GLU A 123 -24.21 -23.92 27.51
C GLU A 123 -25.00 -22.71 28.10
N GLY A 124 -24.37 -21.53 28.17
CA GLY A 124 -24.92 -20.33 28.83
C GLY A 124 -25.45 -19.28 27.87
N MET A 125 -25.89 -18.13 28.41
CA MET A 125 -26.30 -17.02 27.56
C MET A 125 -25.07 -16.33 26.94
N PRO A 126 -25.15 -15.88 25.67
CA PRO A 126 -24.03 -15.16 25.03
C PRO A 126 -23.54 -13.94 25.82
N LEU A 127 -24.45 -13.26 26.51
CA LEU A 127 -24.13 -12.09 27.34
C LEU A 127 -23.18 -12.45 28.49
N ASP A 128 -23.35 -13.62 29.12
CA ASP A 128 -22.49 -14.05 30.23
C ASP A 128 -21.08 -14.32 29.72
N GLY A 129 -20.98 -14.97 28.55
CA GLY A 129 -19.70 -15.18 27.85
C GLY A 129 -19.00 -13.88 27.51
N ILE A 130 -19.73 -12.89 26.97
CA ILE A 130 -19.19 -11.56 26.62
C ILE A 130 -18.69 -10.82 27.86
N LYS A 131 -19.41 -10.88 28.98
CA LYS A 131 -18.99 -10.25 30.24
C LYS A 131 -17.71 -10.88 30.80
N LEU A 132 -17.61 -12.21 30.74
CA LEU A 132 -16.41 -12.94 31.14
C LEU A 132 -15.22 -12.55 30.24
N GLU A 133 -15.41 -12.55 28.93
CA GLU A 133 -14.39 -12.15 27.96
C GLU A 133 -13.92 -10.72 28.22
N ARG A 134 -14.84 -9.78 28.45
CA ARG A 134 -14.52 -8.37 28.71
C ARG A 134 -13.64 -8.21 29.96
N LYS A 135 -13.96 -8.96 31.03
CA LYS A 135 -13.16 -8.96 32.25
C LYS A 135 -11.77 -9.57 32.03
N MET A 136 -11.66 -10.59 31.19
CA MET A 136 -10.37 -11.23 30.86
C MET A 136 -9.48 -10.35 29.97
N LEU A 137 -10.09 -9.56 29.07
CA LEU A 137 -9.39 -8.71 28.10
C LEU A 137 -9.19 -7.27 28.58
N GLU A 138 -9.61 -6.93 29.80
CA GLU A 138 -9.56 -5.57 30.34
C GLU A 138 -8.12 -5.04 30.42
N GLU A 139 -7.18 -5.86 30.89
CA GLU A 139 -5.76 -5.52 30.97
C GLU A 139 -5.16 -5.26 29.57
N LEU A 140 -5.53 -6.06 28.57
CA LEU A 140 -5.10 -5.87 27.18
C LEU A 140 -5.65 -4.61 26.54
N LYS A 141 -6.91 -4.30 26.83
CA LYS A 141 -7.55 -3.09 26.33
C LYS A 141 -6.83 -1.85 26.84
N ASN A 142 -6.37 -1.88 28.10
CA ASN A 142 -5.60 -0.79 28.70
C ASN A 142 -4.18 -0.68 28.13
N SER A 143 -3.57 -1.79 27.73
CA SER A 143 -2.26 -1.79 27.06
C SER A 143 -2.33 -1.58 25.55
N ALA A 144 -3.53 -1.51 24.97
CA ALA A 144 -3.70 -1.41 23.52
C ALA A 144 -3.22 -0.04 23.02
N THR A 145 -2.40 -0.04 21.97
CA THR A 145 -2.01 1.19 21.26
C THR A 145 -3.25 1.91 20.71
N GLN A 146 -4.24 1.14 20.25
CA GLN A 146 -5.49 1.68 19.76
C GLN A 146 -6.68 0.78 20.09
N VAL A 147 -7.77 1.42 20.51
CA VAL A 147 -9.07 0.77 20.70
C VAL A 147 -10.05 1.29 19.64
N LEU A 148 -10.59 0.39 18.82
CA LEU A 148 -11.63 0.72 17.83
C LEU A 148 -12.99 0.23 18.30
N ASN A 149 -13.92 1.17 18.49
CA ASN A 149 -15.32 0.87 18.78
C ASN A 149 -16.09 0.65 17.47
N THR A 150 -16.54 -0.59 17.25
CA THR A 150 -17.24 -1.03 16.04
C THR A 150 -18.75 -1.09 16.19
N SER A 151 -19.31 -0.56 17.29
CA SER A 151 -20.73 -0.72 17.65
C SER A 151 -21.69 -0.18 16.58
N THR A 152 -21.34 0.94 15.95
CA THR A 152 -22.16 1.62 14.93
C THR A 152 -21.62 1.45 13.51
N MET A 153 -20.53 0.70 13.34
CA MET A 153 -19.84 0.56 12.07
C MET A 153 -20.39 -0.60 11.26
N LYS A 154 -20.65 -0.35 9.97
CA LYS A 154 -20.84 -1.42 8.98
C LYS A 154 -19.49 -2.04 8.60
N PRO A 155 -19.45 -3.29 8.08
CA PRO A 155 -18.21 -3.94 7.67
C PRO A 155 -17.34 -3.10 6.72
N ALA A 156 -17.95 -2.44 5.72
CA ALA A 156 -17.24 -1.57 4.79
C ALA A 156 -16.58 -0.37 5.49
N GLN A 157 -17.26 0.23 6.47
CA GLN A 157 -16.72 1.37 7.23
C GLN A 157 -15.58 0.95 8.15
N LEU A 158 -15.67 -0.26 8.75
CA LEU A 158 -14.57 -0.81 9.53
C LEU A 158 -13.34 -1.07 8.65
N LYS A 159 -13.55 -1.65 7.46
CA LYS A 159 -12.50 -1.86 6.46
C LYS A 159 -11.84 -0.54 6.07
N GLU A 160 -12.63 0.46 5.67
CA GLU A 160 -12.12 1.80 5.34
C GLU A 160 -11.36 2.44 6.50
N ARG A 161 -11.86 2.31 7.74
CA ARG A 161 -11.18 2.84 8.92
C ARG A 161 -9.82 2.17 9.16
N ILE A 162 -9.74 0.86 8.99
CA ILE A 162 -8.49 0.10 9.15
C ILE A 162 -7.53 0.45 8.01
N ILE A 163 -8.02 0.47 6.77
CA ILE A 163 -7.23 0.91 5.61
C ILE A 163 -6.69 2.30 5.86
N SER A 164 -7.52 3.29 6.16
CA SER A 164 -7.07 4.68 6.39
C SER A 164 -6.04 4.80 7.52
N ARG A 165 -6.11 3.97 8.55
CA ARG A 165 -5.18 4.01 9.69
C ARG A 165 -3.83 3.42 9.32
N PHE A 166 -3.84 2.25 8.71
CA PHE A 166 -2.61 1.47 8.45
C PHE A 166 -2.06 1.71 7.05
N SER A 167 -2.78 2.44 6.19
CA SER A 167 -2.25 3.06 4.98
C SER A 167 -1.28 4.19 5.29
N HIS A 168 -1.35 4.81 6.49
CA HIS A 168 -0.37 5.81 6.93
C HIS A 168 0.97 5.21 7.38
N LEU A 169 1.04 3.89 7.63
CA LEU A 169 2.33 3.20 7.81
C LEU A 169 3.09 3.09 6.49
N GLU A 170 2.39 3.28 5.37
CA GLU A 170 3.01 3.63 4.12
C GLU A 170 3.11 5.17 4.09
N SER A 171 4.33 5.68 3.97
CA SER A 171 4.50 6.66 2.90
C SER A 171 3.97 5.97 1.63
N GLN A 172 2.68 6.10 1.32
CA GLN A 172 2.09 5.59 0.09
C GLN A 172 2.70 6.41 -1.03
N MET A 173 3.85 5.94 -1.51
CA MET A 173 4.38 6.39 -2.76
C MET A 173 3.38 5.95 -3.82
N LEU A 174 2.59 6.90 -4.30
CA LEU A 174 1.73 6.67 -5.45
C LEU A 174 2.62 6.18 -6.60
N SER A 175 2.33 5.00 -7.15
CA SER A 175 3.07 4.51 -8.30
C SER A 175 2.61 5.25 -9.56
N VAL A 176 3.51 6.01 -10.17
CA VAL A 176 3.24 6.75 -11.41
C VAL A 176 3.89 6.02 -12.57
N ASN A 177 3.07 5.42 -13.43
CA ASN A 177 3.53 4.66 -14.59
C ASN A 177 3.35 5.49 -15.85
N ILE A 178 4.45 5.91 -16.46
CA ILE A 178 4.45 6.67 -17.70
C ILE A 178 4.69 5.68 -18.84
N THR A 179 3.75 5.57 -19.76
CA THR A 179 3.86 4.67 -20.90
C THR A 179 3.77 5.41 -22.22
N SER A 180 4.75 5.22 -23.10
CA SER A 180 4.71 5.77 -24.45
C SER A 180 4.05 4.77 -25.41
N PHE A 181 3.18 5.24 -26.29
CA PHE A 181 2.48 4.38 -27.24
C PHE A 181 2.24 5.05 -28.61
N GLY A 182 1.89 4.23 -29.60
CA GLY A 182 1.49 4.66 -30.94
C GLY A 182 -0.02 4.58 -31.13
N PHE A 183 -0.67 5.68 -31.52
CA PHE A 183 -2.10 5.70 -31.84
C PHE A 183 -2.48 4.71 -32.94
N LYS A 184 -1.57 4.40 -33.88
CA LYS A 184 -1.81 3.38 -34.91
C LYS A 184 -2.01 1.97 -34.32
N TYR A 185 -1.59 1.75 -33.07
CA TYR A 185 -1.71 0.48 -32.35
C TYR A 185 -2.80 0.52 -31.26
N GLY A 186 -3.61 1.58 -31.19
CA GLY A 186 -4.65 1.77 -30.18
C GLY A 186 -4.14 2.38 -28.87
N ILE A 187 -5.05 2.92 -28.07
CA ILE A 187 -4.73 3.50 -26.76
C ILE A 187 -4.55 2.35 -25.73
N PRO A 188 -3.60 2.43 -24.78
CA PRO A 188 -3.52 1.47 -23.68
C PRO A 188 -4.85 1.44 -22.91
N ILE A 189 -5.41 0.25 -22.73
CA ILE A 189 -6.74 0.07 -22.10
C ILE A 189 -6.75 0.43 -20.61
N ASP A 190 -5.57 0.44 -20.01
CA ASP A 190 -5.27 0.66 -18.61
C ASP A 190 -4.80 2.10 -18.33
N ALA A 191 -4.72 2.98 -19.35
CA ALA A 191 -4.33 4.37 -19.13
C ALA A 191 -5.43 5.19 -18.43
N ASP A 192 -5.10 5.80 -17.29
CA ASP A 192 -5.96 6.77 -16.60
C ASP A 192 -5.95 8.13 -17.31
N LEU A 193 -4.78 8.55 -17.78
CA LEU A 193 -4.55 9.82 -18.48
C LEU A 193 -3.91 9.56 -19.83
N VAL A 194 -4.34 10.27 -20.87
CA VAL A 194 -3.79 10.13 -22.22
C VAL A 194 -3.49 11.51 -22.83
N PHE A 195 -2.24 11.72 -23.24
CA PHE A 195 -1.79 12.96 -23.87
C PHE A 195 -1.30 12.72 -25.30
N ASP A 196 -1.89 13.43 -26.25
CA ASP A 196 -1.52 13.36 -27.67
C ASP A 196 -0.41 14.36 -28.00
N VAL A 197 0.75 13.87 -28.44
CA VAL A 197 1.91 14.67 -28.84
C VAL A 197 2.16 14.67 -30.34
N ARG A 198 1.18 14.25 -31.17
CA ARG A 198 1.31 14.22 -32.64
C ARG A 198 1.48 15.61 -33.28
N PHE A 199 1.17 16.68 -32.56
CA PHE A 199 1.35 18.06 -33.01
C PHE A 199 2.81 18.54 -32.93
N LEU A 200 3.68 17.87 -32.17
CA LEU A 200 5.09 18.26 -32.04
C LEU A 200 5.88 17.98 -33.33
N PRO A 201 6.95 18.76 -33.61
CA PRO A 201 7.82 18.55 -34.77
C PRO A 201 8.31 17.10 -34.90
N ASN A 202 8.20 16.55 -36.11
CA ASN A 202 8.33 15.11 -36.33
C ASN A 202 9.75 14.72 -36.80
N PRO A 203 10.55 14.01 -35.97
CA PRO A 203 11.90 13.57 -36.34
C PRO A 203 11.91 12.51 -37.46
N HIS A 204 10.76 11.92 -37.79
CA HIS A 204 10.66 10.91 -38.85
C HIS A 204 11.10 11.41 -40.24
N TYR A 205 11.02 12.72 -40.49
CA TYR A 205 11.44 13.32 -41.77
C TYR A 205 12.95 13.55 -41.89
N ILE A 206 13.72 13.14 -40.89
CA ILE A 206 15.18 13.27 -40.87
C ILE A 206 15.76 11.86 -40.98
N ASP A 207 16.43 11.59 -42.12
CA ASP A 207 16.82 10.24 -42.50
C ASP A 207 17.67 9.51 -41.45
N HIS A 208 18.61 10.22 -40.82
CA HIS A 208 19.47 9.65 -39.77
C HIS A 208 18.76 9.45 -38.42
N LEU A 209 17.67 10.18 -38.14
CA LEU A 209 16.89 10.04 -36.90
C LEU A 209 15.76 9.02 -37.00
N ARG A 210 15.24 8.80 -38.22
CA ARG A 210 14.15 7.86 -38.51
C ARG A 210 14.36 6.44 -37.94
N PRO A 211 15.55 5.80 -38.05
CA PRO A 211 15.75 4.46 -37.51
C PRO A 211 15.80 4.43 -35.98
N ASN A 212 16.14 5.55 -35.33
CA ASN A 212 16.35 5.64 -33.89
C ASN A 212 15.05 5.80 -33.10
N THR A 213 15.12 5.63 -31.78
CA THR A 213 13.99 5.82 -30.84
C THR A 213 14.18 7.11 -30.04
N GLY A 214 13.14 7.56 -29.34
CA GLY A 214 13.25 8.73 -28.45
C GLY A 214 14.21 8.59 -27.26
N GLN A 215 14.76 7.38 -27.03
CA GLN A 215 15.82 7.14 -26.05
C GLN A 215 17.21 7.46 -26.60
N ASN A 216 17.36 7.53 -27.93
CA ASN A 216 18.59 7.98 -28.55
C ASN A 216 18.77 9.48 -28.35
N SER A 217 19.98 9.91 -27.97
CA SER A 217 20.29 11.30 -27.64
C SER A 217 19.96 12.28 -28.76
N GLU A 218 20.25 11.95 -30.02
CA GLU A 218 19.99 12.86 -31.15
C GLU A 218 18.49 13.06 -31.39
N VAL A 219 17.69 11.99 -31.25
CA VAL A 219 16.23 12.07 -31.35
C VAL A 219 15.66 12.86 -30.19
N TYR A 220 16.14 12.58 -28.97
CA TYR A 220 15.73 13.26 -27.76
C TYR A 220 15.99 14.77 -27.86
N GLU A 221 17.23 15.16 -28.20
CA GLU A 221 17.62 16.56 -28.39
C GLU A 221 16.81 17.23 -29.50
N TYR A 222 16.57 16.52 -30.61
CA TYR A 222 15.71 17.04 -31.67
C TYR A 222 14.29 17.32 -31.19
N VAL A 223 13.69 16.45 -30.38
CA VAL A 223 12.33 16.67 -29.85
C VAL A 223 12.33 17.82 -28.85
N MET A 224 13.35 17.89 -27.98
CA MET A 224 13.41 18.86 -26.88
C MET A 224 13.79 20.27 -27.31
N LYS A 225 14.50 20.49 -28.42
CA LYS A 225 14.97 21.83 -28.81
C LYS A 225 13.86 22.82 -29.21
N TRP A 226 12.64 22.33 -29.47
CA TRP A 226 11.56 23.17 -30.01
C TRP A 226 10.81 23.94 -28.92
N PRO A 227 10.51 25.25 -29.13
CA PRO A 227 9.76 26.06 -28.15
C PRO A 227 8.40 25.48 -27.79
N GLU A 228 7.70 24.89 -28.75
CA GLU A 228 6.38 24.26 -28.56
C GLU A 228 6.48 23.04 -27.66
N THR A 229 7.54 22.24 -27.79
CA THR A 229 7.82 21.11 -26.89
C THR A 229 8.03 21.59 -25.46
N GLN A 230 8.86 22.61 -25.27
CA GLN A 230 9.14 23.17 -23.94
C GLN A 230 7.88 23.77 -23.30
N ALA A 231 7.09 24.53 -24.07
CA ALA A 231 5.84 25.10 -23.58
C ALA A 231 4.80 24.03 -23.20
N PHE A 232 4.71 22.95 -23.98
CA PHE A 232 3.87 21.81 -23.66
C PHE A 232 4.31 21.10 -22.38
N LEU A 233 5.61 20.81 -22.24
CA LEU A 233 6.17 20.14 -21.07
C LEU A 233 5.93 20.92 -19.78
N THR A 234 6.10 22.24 -19.79
CA THR A 234 5.81 23.08 -18.62
C THR A 234 4.35 22.96 -18.18
N LYS A 235 3.41 23.03 -19.12
CA LYS A 235 1.97 22.92 -18.82
C LYS A 235 1.59 21.52 -18.35
N LEU A 236 2.16 20.50 -18.99
CA LEU A 236 1.90 19.11 -18.63
C LEU A 236 2.44 18.80 -17.23
N LEU A 237 3.67 19.21 -16.92
CA LEU A 237 4.24 19.02 -15.58
C LEU A 237 3.44 19.73 -14.50
N ASP A 238 3.03 20.99 -14.73
CA ASP A 238 2.19 21.73 -13.78
C ASP A 238 0.87 21.00 -13.49
N MET A 239 0.21 20.52 -14.54
CA MET A 239 -1.01 19.72 -14.42
C MET A 239 -0.77 18.40 -13.68
N LEU A 240 0.32 17.69 -13.98
CA LEU A 240 0.64 16.41 -13.32
C LEU A 240 0.98 16.62 -11.83
N HIS A 241 1.73 17.67 -11.48
CA HIS A 241 1.99 18.05 -10.09
C HIS A 241 0.71 18.40 -9.33
N PHE A 242 -0.29 18.96 -10.01
CA PHE A 242 -1.60 19.17 -9.41
C PHE A 242 -2.39 17.86 -9.23
N LEU A 243 -2.43 17.00 -10.25
CA LEU A 243 -3.28 15.80 -10.28
C LEU A 243 -2.77 14.65 -9.40
N ILE A 244 -1.47 14.37 -9.42
CA ILE A 244 -0.84 13.24 -8.71
C ILE A 244 -1.19 13.25 -7.20
N PRO A 245 -1.05 14.37 -6.46
CA PRO A 245 -1.47 14.45 -5.06
C PRO A 245 -2.98 14.24 -4.84
N GLN A 246 -3.82 14.61 -5.80
CA GLN A 246 -5.27 14.42 -5.70
C GLN A 246 -5.64 12.95 -5.87
N TYR A 247 -5.02 12.23 -6.81
CA TYR A 247 -5.18 10.78 -6.96
C TYR A 247 -4.73 10.04 -5.70
N ARG A 248 -3.62 10.48 -5.08
CA ARG A 248 -3.19 9.92 -3.79
C ARG A 248 -4.24 10.14 -2.69
N LYS A 249 -4.82 11.34 -2.59
CA LYS A 249 -5.88 11.64 -1.62
C LYS A 249 -7.16 10.84 -1.85
N GLU A 250 -7.47 10.55 -3.11
CA GLU A 250 -8.58 9.67 -3.50
C GLU A 250 -8.34 8.20 -3.13
N GLY A 251 -7.09 7.84 -2.78
CA GLY A 251 -6.71 6.48 -2.38
C GLY A 251 -6.29 5.59 -3.53
N LYS A 252 -5.94 6.17 -4.71
CA LYS A 252 -5.32 5.38 -5.78
C LYS A 252 -3.93 4.91 -5.35
N SER A 253 -3.64 3.63 -5.60
CA SER A 253 -2.30 3.06 -5.40
C SER A 253 -1.39 3.24 -6.62
N GLN A 254 -1.98 3.43 -7.80
CA GLN A 254 -1.26 3.65 -9.06
C GLN A 254 -2.01 4.63 -9.98
N VAL A 255 -1.27 5.32 -10.85
CA VAL A 255 -1.79 6.11 -11.97
C VAL A 255 -0.97 5.80 -13.21
N ILE A 256 -1.66 5.50 -14.33
CA ILE A 256 -1.03 5.21 -15.62
C ILE A 256 -1.24 6.41 -16.57
N ILE A 257 -0.13 7.00 -17.01
CA ILE A 257 -0.07 8.16 -17.90
C ILE A 257 0.43 7.71 -19.28
N GLY A 258 -0.47 7.67 -20.25
CA GLY A 258 -0.18 7.37 -21.65
C GLY A 258 0.26 8.59 -22.43
N ILE A 259 1.44 8.55 -23.05
CA ILE A 259 1.91 9.56 -24.02
C ILE A 259 1.86 8.98 -25.43
N GLY A 260 1.02 9.54 -26.29
CA GLY A 260 0.72 9.00 -27.61
C GLY A 260 1.34 9.83 -28.74
N CYS A 261 2.08 9.18 -29.65
CA CYS A 261 2.37 9.73 -30.97
C CYS A 261 1.83 8.79 -32.06
N THR A 262 2.08 9.04 -33.36
CA THR A 262 1.53 8.17 -34.41
C THR A 262 2.06 6.74 -34.31
N GLY A 263 3.39 6.58 -34.25
CA GLY A 263 4.06 5.27 -34.28
C GLY A 263 4.59 4.77 -32.95
N GLY A 264 4.56 5.59 -31.89
CA GLY A 264 5.05 5.19 -30.56
C GLY A 264 6.57 5.11 -30.40
N LYS A 265 7.34 5.65 -31.36
CA LYS A 265 8.81 5.44 -31.46
C LYS A 265 9.67 6.63 -31.04
N HIS A 266 9.29 7.86 -31.44
CA HIS A 266 10.15 9.04 -31.28
C HIS A 266 9.63 10.02 -30.23
N ARG A 267 8.62 10.83 -30.60
CA ARG A 267 8.09 11.94 -29.79
C ARG A 267 7.53 11.44 -28.46
N SER A 268 6.68 10.42 -28.48
CA SER A 268 6.09 9.86 -27.27
C SER A 268 7.15 9.32 -26.31
N VAL A 269 8.14 8.59 -26.83
CA VAL A 269 9.24 8.01 -26.06
C VAL A 269 10.06 9.12 -25.40
N ALA A 270 10.50 10.13 -26.15
CA ALA A 270 11.31 11.23 -25.63
C ALA A 270 10.59 12.03 -24.54
N ILE A 271 9.29 12.30 -24.73
CA ILE A 271 8.46 12.99 -23.73
C ILE A 271 8.27 12.12 -22.48
N SER A 272 8.02 10.83 -22.64
CA SER A 272 7.89 9.90 -21.50
C SER A 272 9.16 9.82 -20.65
N GLU A 273 10.33 9.73 -21.29
CA GLU A 273 11.63 9.74 -20.59
C GLU A 273 11.88 11.05 -19.82
N TYR A 274 11.56 12.19 -20.44
CA TYR A 274 11.66 13.48 -19.77
C TYR A 274 10.76 13.57 -18.54
N LEU A 275 9.49 13.18 -18.67
CA LEU A 275 8.54 13.18 -17.54
C LEU A 275 9.00 12.24 -16.43
N GLY A 276 9.51 11.06 -16.79
CA GLY A 276 10.07 10.11 -15.84
C GLY A 276 11.20 10.70 -15.01
N LYS A 277 12.14 11.40 -15.66
CA LYS A 277 13.24 12.09 -14.98
C LYS A 277 12.76 13.22 -14.06
N MET A 278 11.81 14.02 -14.52
CA MET A 278 11.33 15.19 -13.76
C MET A 278 10.49 14.76 -12.54
N LEU A 279 9.62 13.77 -12.69
CA LEU A 279 8.78 13.28 -11.60
C LEU A 279 9.51 12.33 -10.67
N GLY A 280 10.48 11.54 -11.18
CA GLY A 280 11.26 10.59 -10.39
C GLY A 280 12.26 11.24 -9.42
N SER A 281 12.35 12.57 -9.40
CA SER A 281 13.18 13.33 -8.44
C SER A 281 12.44 13.64 -7.13
N SER A 282 11.19 13.19 -6.99
CA SER A 282 10.36 13.42 -5.80
C SER A 282 10.54 12.31 -4.76
N GLU A 283 10.57 12.68 -3.47
CA GLU A 283 10.63 11.74 -2.34
C GLU A 283 9.30 10.99 -2.12
N THR A 284 8.21 11.40 -2.79
CA THR A 284 6.85 10.93 -2.50
C THR A 284 6.21 10.06 -3.58
N GLU A 285 6.87 9.80 -4.70
CA GLU A 285 6.31 9.07 -5.85
C GLU A 285 7.31 8.06 -6.43
N ALA A 286 6.83 6.84 -6.70
CA ALA A 286 7.62 5.82 -7.38
C ALA A 286 7.29 5.87 -8.88
N VAL A 287 8.19 6.44 -9.68
CA VAL A 287 7.96 6.67 -11.11
C VAL A 287 8.61 5.57 -11.96
N THR A 288 7.83 4.95 -12.84
CA THR A 288 8.32 3.96 -13.81
C THR A 288 8.00 4.42 -15.23
N VAL A 289 8.94 4.26 -16.16
CA VAL A 289 8.76 4.58 -17.59
C VAL A 289 8.78 3.29 -18.41
N SER A 290 7.84 3.15 -19.34
CA SER A 290 7.76 2.03 -20.27
C SER A 290 7.44 2.48 -21.70
N HIS A 291 7.84 1.67 -22.68
CA HIS A 291 7.63 1.98 -24.10
C HIS A 291 6.97 0.81 -24.82
N ARG A 292 5.64 0.88 -24.99
CA ARG A 292 4.84 -0.24 -25.51
C ARG A 292 5.17 -0.61 -26.96
N ASP A 293 5.41 0.40 -27.79
CA ASP A 293 5.47 0.25 -29.25
C ASP A 293 6.82 0.65 -29.87
N ALA A 294 7.82 1.03 -29.07
CA ALA A 294 9.08 1.60 -29.56
C ALA A 294 9.89 0.66 -30.47
N ASP A 295 9.74 -0.66 -30.29
CA ASP A 295 10.46 -1.70 -31.05
C ASP A 295 9.62 -2.38 -32.14
N ARG A 296 8.34 -2.03 -32.31
CA ARG A 296 7.43 -2.77 -33.22
C ARG A 296 7.77 -2.65 -34.70
N ASP A 297 8.44 -1.58 -35.11
CA ASP A 297 8.83 -1.32 -36.51
C ASP A 297 10.37 -1.45 -36.73
N ARG A 298 11.06 -2.31 -35.96
CA ARG A 298 12.53 -2.53 -36.10
C ARG A 298 12.92 -3.56 -37.17
N HIS A 299 12.00 -4.01 -38.02
CA HIS A 299 12.24 -5.00 -39.08
C HIS A 299 12.01 -4.38 -40.46
#